data_AF-A0AAJ2P6P9-F1
#
_entry.id   AF-A0AAJ2P6P9-F1
#
_cell.length_a   1.000
_cell.length_b   1.000
_cell.length_c   1.000
_cell.angle_alpha   90.00
_cell.angle_beta   90.00
_cell.angle_gamma   90.00
#
_symmetry.space_group_name_H-M   'P 1'
#
loop_
_entity.id
_entity.type
_entity.pdbx_description
1 polymer ?
#
loop_
_entity_poly.entity_id
_entity_poly.type
_entity_poly.pdbx_seq_one_letter_code
_entity_poly.pdbx_strand_id
1 'polypeptide(L)'
;MSKTLRWSKLKIKSKSENKNKPQFKGEIFFVYDTESLVIHHFYIKINSCVMSKLVTKSHREDHEQKCINKTRCCYYKKREEFFNSLEQKVVQKDRPPRSKIYNQDDLQILNNDEIKRLNKLLREPNFLTTIKNLYKFIYGSNPSGELFIPENAPIILDDEGKFGKNTSYFALFFTHYSDFKNNNYEYDGIYKDLKLLDNKNYFDRFKVAPENSNLYKVYQSLVNLTSNKHSIESGKKVLTEIKKYLSLDKINSLVKKERRKIINIKIDSINILDLDRQMPLEKAHIFPVEKIKEKIVKLVNRESYKLTSDEVKKLVKKITEAHNLIALDSTSHSQFDTNKFTWDYNNGKLEINCCNSQQKCEHISNKITDLPKEKITDDILYNLRLRKFGNI
;
A
#
# COMPACT_ATOMS: atom_id res chain seq x y z
N MET A 1 -0.45 -6.21 17.69
CA MET A 1 -0.21 -5.55 16.37
C MET A 1 1.29 -5.40 16.18
N SER A 2 1.84 -5.78 15.02
CA SER A 2 3.29 -5.81 14.72
C SER A 2 4.12 -4.80 15.50
N LYS A 3 5.04 -5.28 16.36
CA LYS A 3 6.02 -4.45 17.08
C LYS A 3 6.81 -3.56 16.13
N THR A 4 6.92 -3.92 14.85
CA THR A 4 7.69 -3.22 13.83
C THR A 4 6.83 -2.29 12.96
N LEU A 5 5.50 -2.44 12.93
CA LEU A 5 4.63 -1.53 12.16
C LEU A 5 4.52 -0.18 12.86
N ARG A 6 4.69 0.89 12.09
CA ARG A 6 4.45 2.26 12.52
C ARG A 6 3.60 2.96 11.48
N TRP A 7 2.91 4.01 11.90
CA TRP A 7 2.32 4.94 10.95
C TRP A 7 2.98 6.31 11.09
N SER A 8 3.07 7.02 9.97
CA SER A 8 3.60 8.38 9.93
C SER A 8 2.80 9.20 8.93
N LYS A 9 3.13 10.48 8.86
CA LYS A 9 2.50 11.41 7.93
C LYS A 9 3.50 12.39 7.34
N LEU A 10 3.26 12.77 6.09
CA LEU A 10 4.05 13.76 5.36
C LEU A 10 3.14 14.86 4.85
N LYS A 11 3.50 16.12 5.11
CA LYS A 11 2.78 17.26 4.55
C LYS A 11 3.14 17.43 3.08
N ILE A 12 2.13 17.71 2.26
CA ILE A 12 2.27 17.94 0.82
C ILE A 12 1.54 19.20 0.40
N LYS A 13 2.10 19.91 -0.58
CA LYS A 13 1.47 21.05 -1.23
C LYS A 13 1.70 21.05 -2.74
N SER A 14 0.88 21.80 -3.46
CA SER A 14 1.18 22.19 -4.83
C SER A 14 2.43 23.07 -4.88
N LYS A 15 3.32 22.85 -5.86
CA LYS A 15 4.55 23.63 -6.02
C LYS A 15 4.30 25.11 -6.29
N SER A 16 3.24 25.44 -7.03
CA SER A 16 2.91 26.83 -7.36
C SER A 16 1.95 27.40 -6.32
N GLU A 17 2.32 28.53 -5.71
CA GLU A 17 1.45 29.33 -4.85
C GLU A 17 0.66 30.41 -5.64
N ASN A 18 0.62 30.29 -6.97
CA ASN A 18 -0.12 31.22 -7.80
C ASN A 18 -1.62 31.00 -7.59
N LYS A 19 -2.30 32.02 -7.06
CA LYS A 19 -3.75 32.01 -6.78
C LYS A 19 -4.61 31.76 -8.03
N ASN A 20 -4.07 32.01 -9.23
CA ASN A 20 -4.73 31.77 -10.51
C ASN A 20 -4.40 30.39 -11.10
N LYS A 21 -4.13 29.39 -10.25
CA LYS A 21 -3.91 28.01 -10.68
C LYS A 21 -4.59 27.04 -9.72
N PRO A 22 -4.92 25.82 -10.17
CA PRO A 22 -5.30 24.76 -9.25
C PRO A 22 -4.15 24.49 -8.28
N GLN A 23 -4.50 24.31 -7.01
CA GLN A 23 -3.53 24.13 -5.93
C GLN A 23 -4.17 23.42 -4.75
N PHE A 24 -3.39 22.71 -3.94
CA PHE A 24 -3.88 22.12 -2.71
C PHE A 24 -2.79 22.07 -1.63
N LYS A 25 -3.22 21.92 -0.37
CA LYS A 25 -2.39 21.52 0.77
C LYS A 25 -3.01 20.31 1.44
N GLY A 26 -2.20 19.39 1.91
CA GLY A 26 -2.67 18.15 2.53
C GLY A 26 -1.58 17.36 3.23
N GLU A 27 -1.92 16.13 3.61
CA GLU A 27 -1.05 15.18 4.28
C GLU A 27 -1.22 13.78 3.66
N ILE A 28 -0.13 13.06 3.47
CA ILE A 28 -0.11 11.63 3.16
C ILE A 28 0.07 10.89 4.46
N PHE A 29 -0.89 10.06 4.84
CA PHE A 29 -0.81 9.17 5.99
C PHE A 29 -0.44 7.79 5.50
N PHE A 30 0.55 7.14 6.10
CA PHE A 30 1.00 5.82 5.65
C PHE A 30 1.41 4.94 6.81
N VAL A 31 1.16 3.64 6.66
CA VAL A 31 1.62 2.57 7.55
C VAL A 31 2.80 1.90 6.87
N TYR A 32 3.88 1.69 7.61
CA TYR A 32 5.06 1.03 7.10
C TYR A 32 5.72 0.14 8.16
N ASP A 33 6.48 -0.84 7.72
CA ASP A 33 7.27 -1.71 8.58
C ASP A 33 8.67 -1.12 8.81
N THR A 34 9.05 -0.92 10.06
CA THR A 34 10.33 -0.27 10.42
C THR A 34 11.57 -1.12 10.13
N GLU A 35 11.40 -2.42 9.88
CA GLU A 35 12.52 -3.30 9.55
C GLU A 35 12.84 -3.30 8.06
N SER A 36 11.82 -3.56 7.24
CA SER A 36 11.89 -3.66 5.78
C SER A 36 11.71 -2.31 5.07
N LEU A 37 11.23 -1.29 5.79
CA LEU A 37 10.81 0.02 5.26
C LEU A 37 9.73 -0.09 4.17
N VAL A 38 8.98 -1.18 4.14
CA VAL A 38 7.85 -1.36 3.22
C VAL A 38 6.66 -0.54 3.69
N ILE A 39 6.06 0.24 2.79
CA ILE A 39 4.76 0.90 3.02
C ILE A 39 3.66 -0.13 2.72
N HIS A 40 2.81 -0.42 3.70
CA HIS A 40 1.73 -1.40 3.60
C HIS A 40 0.39 -0.77 3.19
N HIS A 41 0.18 0.48 3.57
CA HIS A 41 -1.05 1.22 3.32
C HIS A 41 -0.78 2.71 3.35
N PHE A 42 -1.51 3.47 2.56
CA PHE A 42 -1.55 4.92 2.69
C PHE A 42 -2.88 5.51 2.22
N TYR A 43 -3.19 6.70 2.73
CA TYR A 43 -4.26 7.53 2.20
C TYR A 43 -3.83 9.00 2.21
N ILE A 44 -4.56 9.82 1.46
CA ILE A 44 -4.30 11.26 1.37
C ILE A 44 -5.45 12.02 2.01
N LYS A 45 -5.12 13.00 2.84
CA LYS A 45 -6.08 13.97 3.39
C LYS A 45 -5.75 15.36 2.84
N ILE A 46 -6.76 16.02 2.30
CA ILE A 46 -6.66 17.37 1.76
C ILE A 46 -7.20 18.35 2.81
N ASN A 47 -6.43 19.40 3.07
CA ASN A 47 -6.75 20.44 4.04
C ASN A 47 -7.32 21.68 3.35
N SER A 48 -6.81 22.00 2.15
CA SER A 48 -7.35 23.04 1.28
C SER A 48 -7.13 22.69 -0.18
N CYS A 49 -8.04 23.11 -1.07
CA CYS A 49 -7.99 22.77 -2.48
C CYS A 49 -8.69 23.83 -3.35
N VAL A 50 -8.02 24.16 -4.45
CA VAL A 50 -8.56 24.88 -5.59
C VAL A 50 -8.45 23.91 -6.76
N MET A 51 -9.59 23.47 -7.29
CA MET A 51 -9.65 22.56 -8.42
C MET A 51 -9.80 23.33 -9.72
N SER A 52 -9.21 22.80 -10.79
CA SER A 52 -9.55 23.22 -12.16
C SER A 52 -11.00 22.85 -12.45
N LYS A 53 -11.71 23.60 -13.28
CA LYS A 53 -12.92 23.15 -13.98
C LYS A 53 -12.58 22.61 -15.37
N LEU A 54 -11.42 22.97 -15.90
CA LEU A 54 -10.91 22.50 -17.18
C LEU A 54 -10.48 21.03 -17.12
N VAL A 55 -10.66 20.28 -18.21
CA VAL A 55 -10.17 18.92 -18.44
C VAL A 55 -9.49 18.79 -19.81
N THR A 56 -8.49 17.93 -19.94
CA THR A 56 -7.95 17.56 -21.26
C THR A 56 -9.02 16.86 -22.10
N LYS A 57 -9.28 17.36 -23.32
CA LYS A 57 -10.30 16.82 -24.24
C LYS A 57 -10.23 15.30 -24.43
N SER A 58 -9.02 14.75 -24.58
CA SER A 58 -8.82 13.30 -24.73
C SER A 58 -9.28 12.49 -23.51
N HIS A 59 -9.30 13.06 -22.30
CA HIS A 59 -9.84 12.38 -21.11
C HIS A 59 -11.36 12.33 -21.12
N ARG A 60 -12.04 13.33 -21.70
CA ARG A 60 -13.48 13.29 -21.94
C ARG A 60 -13.81 12.30 -23.05
N GLU A 61 -13.14 12.41 -24.19
CA GLU A 61 -13.34 11.54 -25.35
C GLU A 61 -13.07 10.06 -25.02
N ASP A 62 -12.00 9.76 -24.26
CA ASP A 62 -11.71 8.40 -23.77
C ASP A 62 -12.85 7.86 -22.89
N HIS A 63 -13.53 8.72 -22.11
CA HIS A 63 -14.69 8.32 -21.31
C HIS A 63 -15.88 8.01 -22.21
N GLU A 64 -16.23 8.94 -23.09
CA GLU A 64 -17.39 8.86 -23.98
C GLU A 64 -17.30 7.65 -24.92
N GLN A 65 -16.10 7.31 -25.42
CA GLN A 65 -15.90 6.22 -26.39
C GLN A 65 -15.75 4.83 -25.76
N LYS A 66 -15.18 4.70 -24.55
CA LYS A 66 -14.77 3.38 -23.99
C LYS A 66 -15.64 2.87 -22.84
N CYS A 67 -16.60 3.65 -22.34
CA CYS A 67 -17.40 3.29 -21.15
C CYS A 67 -18.73 2.56 -21.43
N ILE A 68 -18.98 2.06 -22.64
CA ILE A 68 -20.14 1.17 -22.86
C ILE A 68 -19.93 -0.22 -22.20
N ASN A 69 -18.69 -0.68 -21.94
CA ASN A 69 -18.48 -2.09 -21.55
C ASN A 69 -17.40 -2.44 -20.49
N LYS A 70 -16.82 -1.51 -19.70
CA LYS A 70 -15.81 -1.90 -18.67
C LYS A 70 -15.88 -1.13 -17.35
N THR A 71 -15.81 -1.90 -16.26
CA THR A 71 -15.67 -1.55 -14.82
C THR A 71 -14.43 -0.75 -14.43
N ARG A 72 -13.74 -0.08 -15.36
CA ARG A 72 -12.58 0.79 -15.04
C ARG A 72 -13.06 2.17 -14.62
N CYS A 73 -12.74 2.55 -13.38
CA CYS A 73 -13.01 3.86 -12.80
C CYS A 73 -12.50 4.99 -13.71
N CYS A 74 -13.41 5.68 -14.40
CA CYS A 74 -13.05 6.84 -15.22
C CYS A 74 -12.91 8.08 -14.34
N TYR A 75 -11.70 8.61 -14.20
CA TYR A 75 -11.41 9.83 -13.42
C TYR A 75 -12.28 11.02 -13.83
N TYR A 76 -12.61 11.13 -15.13
CA TYR A 76 -13.49 12.18 -15.62
C TYR A 76 -14.89 12.07 -14.99
N LYS A 77 -15.52 10.88 -15.10
CA LYS A 77 -16.83 10.60 -14.49
C LYS A 77 -16.84 10.86 -13.00
N LYS A 78 -15.83 10.37 -12.28
CA LYS A 78 -15.74 10.58 -10.82
C LYS A 78 -15.57 12.05 -10.44
N ARG A 79 -14.88 12.83 -11.28
CA ARG A 79 -14.74 14.27 -11.09
C ARG A 79 -16.07 14.99 -11.39
N GLU A 80 -16.84 14.53 -12.37
CA GLU A 80 -18.22 15.01 -12.60
C GLU A 80 -19.13 14.65 -11.43
N GLU A 81 -19.10 13.41 -10.93
CA GLU A 81 -19.86 12.98 -9.76
C GLU A 81 -19.55 13.88 -8.55
N PHE A 82 -18.27 14.15 -8.30
CA PHE A 82 -17.86 15.06 -7.23
C PHE A 82 -18.37 16.48 -7.46
N PHE A 83 -18.17 17.04 -8.65
CA PHE A 83 -18.61 18.40 -8.98
C PHE A 83 -20.13 18.58 -8.98
N ASN A 84 -20.89 17.57 -9.41
CA ASN A 84 -22.35 17.53 -9.35
C ASN A 84 -22.85 17.35 -7.91
N SER A 85 -22.03 16.80 -7.03
CA SER A 85 -22.33 16.72 -5.59
C SER A 85 -22.11 18.03 -4.85
N LEU A 86 -21.45 19.02 -5.46
CA LEU A 86 -21.28 20.35 -4.86
C LEU A 86 -22.57 21.15 -4.99
N GLU A 87 -22.80 22.09 -4.06
CA GLU A 87 -24.04 22.88 -4.00
C GLU A 87 -24.28 23.69 -5.28
N GLN A 88 -23.23 24.32 -5.78
CA GLN A 88 -23.21 25.13 -7.00
C GLN A 88 -23.19 24.32 -8.30
N LYS A 89 -23.16 22.98 -8.24
CA LYS A 89 -23.13 22.05 -9.39
C LYS A 89 -22.17 22.49 -10.51
N VAL A 90 -20.91 22.09 -10.39
CA VAL A 90 -19.87 22.55 -11.31
C VAL A 90 -19.83 21.70 -12.59
N VAL A 91 -19.79 22.35 -13.75
CA VAL A 91 -19.63 21.66 -15.05
C VAL A 91 -18.16 21.69 -15.49
N GLN A 92 -17.64 20.54 -15.92
CA GLN A 92 -16.29 20.46 -16.49
C GLN A 92 -16.26 21.09 -17.90
N LYS A 93 -15.18 21.80 -18.23
CA LYS A 93 -14.99 22.42 -19.55
C LYS A 93 -13.75 21.85 -20.23
N ASP A 94 -13.74 21.81 -21.55
CA ASP A 94 -12.53 21.45 -22.28
C ASP A 94 -11.45 22.50 -22.07
N ARG A 95 -10.23 22.04 -21.80
CA ARG A 95 -9.06 22.91 -21.77
C ARG A 95 -8.74 23.38 -23.21
N PRO A 96 -8.54 24.68 -23.44
CA PRO A 96 -8.03 25.18 -24.72
C PRO A 96 -6.68 24.52 -25.07
N PRO A 97 -6.44 24.13 -26.34
CA PRO A 97 -5.20 23.49 -26.74
C PRO A 97 -3.97 24.30 -26.31
N ARG A 98 -2.99 23.62 -25.70
CA ARG A 98 -1.69 24.20 -25.29
C ARG A 98 -1.76 25.33 -24.24
N SER A 99 -2.92 25.71 -23.72
CA SER A 99 -3.01 26.71 -22.65
C SER A 99 -2.59 26.13 -21.30
N LYS A 100 -1.72 26.84 -20.59
CA LYS A 100 -1.38 26.63 -19.17
C LYS A 100 -1.94 27.74 -18.26
N ILE A 101 -2.70 28.66 -18.84
CA ILE A 101 -3.28 29.81 -18.17
C ILE A 101 -4.69 29.42 -17.71
N TYR A 102 -5.02 29.74 -16.46
CA TYR A 102 -6.36 29.58 -15.91
C TYR A 102 -6.90 30.97 -15.61
N ASN A 103 -8.16 31.20 -15.96
CA ASN A 103 -8.90 32.35 -15.45
C ASN A 103 -9.54 31.97 -14.11
N GLN A 104 -9.95 32.96 -13.31
CA GLN A 104 -10.60 32.67 -12.03
C GLN A 104 -11.88 31.84 -12.19
N ASP A 105 -12.65 32.09 -13.27
CA ASP A 105 -13.85 31.32 -13.57
C ASP A 105 -13.58 29.85 -13.92
N ASP A 106 -12.35 29.52 -14.31
CA ASP A 106 -11.90 28.15 -14.58
C ASP A 106 -11.52 27.41 -13.30
N LEU A 107 -11.63 28.05 -12.13
CA LEU A 107 -11.24 27.48 -10.85
C LEU A 107 -12.46 27.31 -9.93
N GLN A 108 -12.42 26.23 -9.15
CA GLN A 108 -13.36 25.95 -8.07
C GLN A 108 -12.59 25.92 -6.75
N ILE A 109 -12.80 26.94 -5.92
CA ILE A 109 -12.26 26.97 -4.55
C ILE A 109 -13.20 26.14 -3.68
N LEU A 110 -12.67 25.13 -2.99
CA LEU A 110 -13.47 24.28 -2.13
C LEU A 110 -13.56 24.87 -0.71
N ASN A 111 -14.78 24.95 -0.19
CA ASN A 111 -15.05 25.28 1.21
C ASN A 111 -14.83 24.06 2.13
N ASN A 112 -14.95 24.26 3.44
CA ASN A 112 -14.67 23.21 4.42
C ASN A 112 -15.55 21.95 4.27
N ASP A 113 -16.82 22.09 3.93
CA ASP A 113 -17.72 20.94 3.77
C ASP A 113 -17.47 20.20 2.45
N GLU A 114 -17.13 20.92 1.39
CA GLU A 114 -16.68 20.33 0.13
C GLU A 114 -15.34 19.59 0.29
N ILE A 115 -14.43 20.12 1.12
CA ILE A 115 -13.19 19.43 1.50
C ILE A 115 -13.48 18.15 2.30
N LYS A 116 -14.47 18.14 3.20
CA LYS A 116 -14.89 16.90 3.89
C LYS A 116 -15.42 15.87 2.89
N ARG A 117 -16.24 16.29 1.92
CA ARG A 117 -16.76 15.42 0.84
C ARG A 117 -15.62 14.87 -0.02
N LEU A 118 -14.67 15.72 -0.41
CA LEU A 118 -13.48 15.30 -1.15
C LEU A 118 -12.71 14.23 -0.37
N ASN A 119 -12.41 14.48 0.91
CA ASN A 119 -11.69 13.52 1.75
C ASN A 119 -12.44 12.19 1.93
N LYS A 120 -13.77 12.19 1.98
CA LYS A 120 -14.57 10.95 2.00
C LYS A 120 -14.36 10.16 0.71
N LEU A 121 -14.46 10.82 -0.44
CA LEU A 121 -14.21 10.22 -1.75
C LEU A 121 -12.78 9.68 -1.86
N LEU A 122 -11.77 10.43 -1.39
CA LEU A 122 -10.36 10.00 -1.36
C LEU A 122 -10.09 8.74 -0.55
N ARG A 123 -10.96 8.42 0.42
CA ARG A 123 -10.87 7.22 1.24
C ARG A 123 -11.61 6.02 0.65
N GLU A 124 -12.38 6.21 -0.43
CA GLU A 124 -13.05 5.10 -1.10
C GLU A 124 -12.01 4.12 -1.65
N PRO A 125 -12.14 2.80 -1.38
CA PRO A 125 -11.25 1.80 -1.93
C PRO A 125 -11.14 1.94 -3.46
N ASN A 126 -9.90 1.88 -3.97
CA ASN A 126 -9.58 1.94 -5.41
C ASN A 126 -9.82 3.29 -6.10
N PHE A 127 -10.22 4.35 -5.39
CA PHE A 127 -10.51 5.64 -6.02
C PHE A 127 -9.24 6.41 -6.41
N LEU A 128 -8.32 6.63 -5.44
CA LEU A 128 -7.07 7.35 -5.69
C LEU A 128 -5.87 6.63 -5.08
N THR A 129 -5.29 5.75 -5.87
CA THR A 129 -4.14 4.91 -5.48
C THR A 129 -2.78 5.58 -5.69
N THR A 130 -2.72 6.80 -6.23
CA THR A 130 -1.45 7.51 -6.47
C THR A 130 -1.60 9.03 -6.45
N ILE A 131 -0.52 9.75 -6.16
CA ILE A 131 -0.41 11.21 -6.25
C ILE A 131 -0.65 11.73 -7.68
N LYS A 132 -0.30 10.96 -8.71
CA LYS A 132 -0.59 11.28 -10.12
C LYS A 132 -2.09 11.29 -10.38
N ASN A 133 -2.81 10.35 -9.79
CA ASN A 133 -4.26 10.30 -9.91
C ASN A 133 -4.91 11.47 -9.16
N LEU A 134 -4.37 11.84 -7.98
CA LEU A 134 -4.80 13.04 -7.25
C LEU A 134 -4.58 14.30 -8.09
N TYR A 135 -3.41 14.44 -8.70
CA TYR A 135 -3.13 15.54 -9.63
C TYR A 135 -4.12 15.55 -10.79
N LYS A 136 -4.36 14.40 -11.44
CA LYS A 136 -5.33 14.29 -12.54
C LYS A 136 -6.72 14.73 -12.10
N PHE A 137 -7.13 14.37 -10.89
CA PHE A 137 -8.43 14.71 -10.34
C PHE A 137 -8.57 16.23 -10.05
N ILE A 138 -7.57 16.84 -9.42
CA ILE A 138 -7.57 18.27 -9.05
C ILE A 138 -7.37 19.17 -10.28
N TYR A 139 -6.42 18.82 -11.14
CA TYR A 139 -5.97 19.68 -12.26
C TYR A 139 -6.71 19.38 -13.58
N GLY A 140 -7.37 18.22 -13.70
CA GLY A 140 -8.03 17.81 -14.95
C GLY A 140 -7.04 17.45 -16.08
N SER A 141 -5.78 17.21 -15.75
CA SER A 141 -4.74 16.84 -16.73
C SER A 141 -3.71 15.90 -16.11
N ASN A 142 -2.96 15.16 -16.94
CA ASN A 142 -1.86 14.35 -16.43
C ASN A 142 -0.65 15.22 -16.07
N PRO A 143 0.07 14.91 -14.98
CA PRO A 143 1.42 15.46 -14.82
C PRO A 143 2.32 14.84 -15.90
N SER A 144 3.30 15.62 -16.38
CA SER A 144 4.25 15.17 -17.39
C SER A 144 5.62 15.84 -17.21
N GLY A 145 6.69 15.08 -17.46
CA GLY A 145 8.06 15.59 -17.47
C GLY A 145 8.75 15.60 -16.11
N GLU A 146 8.02 15.33 -15.02
CA GLU A 146 8.50 15.38 -13.64
C GLU A 146 9.49 14.26 -13.30
N LEU A 147 9.43 13.14 -14.03
CA LEU A 147 10.44 12.07 -13.94
C LEU A 147 11.71 12.35 -14.76
N PHE A 148 11.66 13.32 -15.68
CA PHE A 148 12.82 13.73 -16.46
C PHE A 148 13.49 14.95 -15.82
N ILE A 149 12.68 15.87 -15.29
CA ILE A 149 13.09 17.10 -14.63
C ILE A 149 12.29 17.19 -13.31
N PRO A 150 12.85 16.74 -12.18
CA PRO A 150 12.20 16.76 -10.86
C PRO A 150 11.66 18.13 -10.45
N GLU A 151 12.28 19.22 -10.90
CA GLU A 151 11.80 20.58 -10.68
C GLU A 151 10.41 20.84 -11.28
N ASN A 152 9.98 20.04 -12.25
CA ASN A 152 8.63 20.15 -12.81
C ASN A 152 7.57 19.43 -11.97
N ALA A 153 7.94 18.84 -10.81
CA ALA A 153 6.98 18.22 -9.91
C ALA A 153 5.86 19.19 -9.53
N PRO A 154 4.58 18.86 -9.80
CA PRO A 154 3.47 19.72 -9.45
C PRO A 154 3.12 19.68 -7.96
N ILE A 155 3.53 18.62 -7.27
CA ILE A 155 3.25 18.33 -5.86
C ILE A 155 4.59 18.09 -5.18
N ILE A 156 4.82 18.80 -4.08
CA ILE A 156 6.05 18.77 -3.30
C ILE A 156 5.75 18.57 -1.81
N LEU A 157 6.75 18.19 -1.02
CA LEU A 157 6.65 18.16 0.43
C LEU A 157 6.55 19.60 0.98
N ASP A 158 5.67 19.81 1.96
CA ASP A 158 5.46 21.10 2.64
C ASP A 158 6.17 21.12 4.00
N ASP A 159 7.48 20.90 3.99
CA ASP A 159 8.36 20.95 5.17
C ASP A 159 9.73 21.54 4.76
N GLU A 160 9.68 22.74 4.16
CA GLU A 160 10.86 23.55 3.85
C GLU A 160 11.63 23.82 5.15
N GLY A 161 12.80 23.19 5.31
CA GLY A 161 13.68 23.34 6.48
C GLY A 161 14.08 22.02 7.15
N LYS A 162 13.25 20.98 7.08
CA LYS A 162 13.62 19.63 7.56
C LYS A 162 14.14 18.73 6.45
N PHE A 163 13.72 19.02 5.22
CA PHE A 163 14.13 18.32 4.03
C PHE A 163 15.00 19.24 3.18
N GLY A 164 16.06 18.70 2.56
CA GLY A 164 16.74 19.43 1.50
C GLY A 164 15.74 19.81 0.40
N LYS A 165 15.94 20.96 -0.26
CA LYS A 165 15.09 21.44 -1.39
C LYS A 165 14.79 20.34 -2.41
N ASN A 166 15.71 19.40 -2.53
CA ASN A 166 15.70 18.35 -3.52
C ASN A 166 14.94 17.08 -3.05
N THR A 167 14.88 16.79 -1.75
CA THR A 167 13.97 15.78 -1.16
C THR A 167 12.51 16.24 -1.22
N SER A 168 12.27 17.54 -1.38
CA SER A 168 10.92 18.10 -1.52
C SER A 168 10.18 17.61 -2.77
N TYR A 169 10.92 17.18 -3.80
CA TYR A 169 10.36 16.58 -5.02
C TYR A 169 10.01 15.08 -4.87
N PHE A 170 10.30 14.49 -3.71
CA PHE A 170 10.16 13.07 -3.47
C PHE A 170 8.70 12.58 -3.37
N ALA A 171 7.72 13.50 -3.27
CA ALA A 171 6.30 13.15 -3.44
C ALA A 171 6.05 12.38 -4.76
N LEU A 172 6.86 12.62 -5.81
CA LEU A 172 6.83 11.87 -7.05
C LEU A 172 7.12 10.37 -6.89
N PHE A 173 7.85 9.95 -5.86
CA PHE A 173 8.21 8.55 -5.65
C PHE A 173 7.07 7.74 -5.03
N PHE A 174 6.24 8.33 -4.17
CA PHE A 174 5.01 7.66 -3.70
C PHE A 174 4.13 7.21 -4.88
N THR A 175 4.15 7.94 -5.99
CA THR A 175 3.47 7.62 -7.24
C THR A 175 3.95 6.34 -7.94
N HIS A 176 5.19 5.91 -7.69
CA HIS A 176 5.87 4.84 -8.43
C HIS A 176 6.47 3.73 -7.54
N TYR A 177 6.52 3.96 -6.22
CA TYR A 177 7.04 3.07 -5.17
C TYR A 177 5.93 2.32 -4.44
N SER A 178 4.67 2.66 -4.70
CA SER A 178 3.47 2.00 -4.18
C SER A 178 3.24 0.62 -4.83
N ASP A 179 4.21 -0.28 -4.78
CA ASP A 179 4.04 -1.69 -5.21
C ASP A 179 3.28 -2.53 -4.16
N PHE A 180 2.78 -1.90 -3.10
CA PHE A 180 1.87 -2.52 -2.15
C PHE A 180 0.47 -1.96 -2.39
N LYS A 181 -0.30 -2.74 -3.14
CA LYS A 181 -1.74 -2.57 -3.31
C LYS A 181 -2.40 -2.46 -1.92
N ASN A 182 -3.43 -1.62 -1.83
CA ASN A 182 -4.41 -1.65 -0.75
C ASN A 182 -4.87 -3.09 -0.53
N ASN A 183 -4.35 -3.73 0.50
CA ASN A 183 -4.97 -4.92 1.04
C ASN A 183 -6.17 -4.45 1.86
N ASN A 184 -7.28 -5.18 1.78
CA ASN A 184 -8.54 -4.94 2.50
C ASN A 184 -8.43 -5.08 4.04
N TYR A 185 -7.25 -4.86 4.63
CA TYR A 185 -7.12 -4.78 6.08
C TYR A 185 -7.68 -3.44 6.57
N GLU A 186 -8.43 -3.46 7.67
CA GLU A 186 -8.84 -2.26 8.38
C GLU A 186 -7.63 -1.60 9.06
N TYR A 187 -6.82 -0.86 8.29
CA TYR A 187 -5.73 -0.04 8.81
C TYR A 187 -6.23 1.16 9.64
N ASP A 188 -7.53 1.43 9.64
CA ASP A 188 -8.17 2.49 10.43
C ASP A 188 -7.87 2.36 11.93
N GLY A 189 -7.74 1.14 12.46
CA GLY A 189 -7.29 0.90 13.83
C GLY A 189 -5.85 1.37 14.07
N ILE A 190 -4.94 1.12 13.11
CA ILE A 190 -3.52 1.48 13.22
C ILE A 190 -3.35 3.00 13.28
N TYR A 191 -4.06 3.76 12.42
CA TYR A 191 -3.95 5.22 12.40
C TYR A 191 -4.50 5.91 13.67
N LYS A 192 -5.33 5.22 14.46
CA LYS A 192 -5.88 5.74 15.71
C LYS A 192 -4.96 5.48 16.92
N ASP A 193 -4.03 4.52 16.81
CA ASP A 193 -3.09 4.21 17.89
C ASP A 193 -1.89 5.17 17.87
N LEU A 194 -1.91 6.15 18.77
CA LEU A 194 -0.83 7.13 18.94
C LEU A 194 0.48 6.50 19.41
N LYS A 195 0.48 5.30 20.00
CA LYS A 195 1.73 4.60 20.37
C LYS A 195 2.48 4.09 19.13
N LEU A 196 1.77 3.89 18.02
CA LEU A 196 2.33 3.48 16.74
C LEU A 196 2.72 4.67 15.84
N LEU A 197 2.40 5.90 16.25
CA LEU A 197 2.79 7.10 15.54
C LEU A 197 4.31 7.26 15.61
N ASP A 198 4.95 7.23 14.45
CA ASP A 198 6.35 7.57 14.31
C ASP A 198 6.52 9.04 13.93
N ASN A 199 7.01 9.81 14.89
CA ASN A 199 7.36 11.21 14.72
C ASN A 199 8.69 11.40 13.97
N LYS A 200 9.43 10.32 13.70
CA LYS A 200 10.63 10.39 12.86
C LYS A 200 10.24 10.47 11.39
N ASN A 201 11.07 11.15 10.63
CA ASN A 201 10.97 11.17 9.18
C ASN A 201 11.27 9.77 8.61
N TYR A 202 10.33 9.21 7.85
CA TYR A 202 10.47 7.91 7.20
C TYR A 202 11.72 7.82 6.31
N PHE A 203 12.13 8.91 5.67
CA PHE A 203 13.29 8.91 4.77
C PHE A 203 14.62 8.82 5.51
N ASP A 204 14.71 9.38 6.71
CA ASP A 204 15.90 9.26 7.55
C ASP A 204 16.13 7.80 7.98
N ARG A 205 15.13 6.93 7.85
CA ARG A 205 15.27 5.50 8.13
C ARG A 205 16.13 4.77 7.10
N PHE A 206 16.20 5.26 5.87
CA PHE A 206 17.13 4.69 4.89
C PHE A 206 18.58 5.10 5.19
N LYS A 207 18.80 6.29 5.76
CA LYS A 207 20.13 6.76 6.18
C LYS A 207 20.74 5.89 7.28
N VAL A 208 19.92 5.37 8.20
CA VAL A 208 20.37 4.50 9.31
C VAL A 208 20.43 3.03 8.94
N ALA A 209 20.13 2.66 7.69
CA ALA A 209 20.28 1.27 7.24
C ALA A 209 21.77 0.88 7.17
N PRO A 210 22.12 -0.40 7.33
CA PRO A 210 23.51 -0.85 7.19
C PRO A 210 24.11 -0.41 5.85
N GLU A 211 25.35 0.08 5.83
CA GLU A 211 25.95 0.70 4.64
C GLU A 211 26.03 -0.25 3.43
N ASN A 212 26.17 -1.56 3.69
CA ASN A 212 26.19 -2.60 2.67
C ASN A 212 24.78 -3.05 2.20
N SER A 213 23.70 -2.52 2.79
CA SER A 213 22.31 -2.90 2.49
C SER A 213 21.81 -2.28 1.18
N ASN A 214 20.83 -2.92 0.54
CA ASN A 214 20.14 -2.31 -0.60
C ASN A 214 19.30 -1.09 -0.18
N LEU A 215 18.83 -1.02 1.07
CA LEU A 215 18.18 0.16 1.62
C LEU A 215 19.11 1.37 1.70
N TYR A 216 20.38 1.17 2.06
CA TYR A 216 21.36 2.25 2.05
C TYR A 216 21.74 2.68 0.62
N LYS A 217 21.82 1.75 -0.33
CA LYS A 217 21.97 2.09 -1.76
C LYS A 217 20.78 2.90 -2.28
N VAL A 218 19.56 2.57 -1.85
CA VAL A 218 18.38 3.42 -2.11
C VAL A 218 18.60 4.81 -1.56
N TYR A 219 19.02 4.96 -0.29
CA TYR A 219 19.35 6.27 0.28
C TYR A 219 20.39 7.02 -0.56
N GLN A 220 21.47 6.36 -1.01
CA GLN A 220 22.47 6.98 -1.88
C GLN A 220 21.88 7.44 -3.21
N SER A 221 21.07 6.63 -3.89
CA SER A 221 20.38 7.04 -5.12
C SER A 221 19.42 8.24 -4.86
N LEU A 222 18.80 8.30 -3.68
CA LEU A 222 18.00 9.47 -3.27
C LEU A 222 18.87 10.70 -3.09
N VAL A 223 20.00 10.58 -2.39
CA VAL A 223 20.95 11.68 -2.22
C VAL A 223 21.48 12.16 -3.57
N ASN A 224 21.80 11.26 -4.49
CA ASN A 224 22.32 11.57 -5.84
C ASN A 224 21.32 12.30 -6.73
N LEU A 225 20.05 11.91 -6.69
CA LEU A 225 18.97 12.67 -7.33
C LEU A 225 18.98 14.14 -6.86
N THR A 226 19.43 14.34 -5.64
CA THR A 226 19.34 15.60 -4.91
C THR A 226 20.64 16.39 -4.81
N SER A 227 21.75 15.97 -5.43
CA SER A 227 23.08 16.51 -5.08
C SER A 227 23.85 17.23 -6.21
N ASN A 228 23.24 17.69 -7.31
CA ASN A 228 24.00 18.47 -8.30
C ASN A 228 23.21 19.53 -9.09
N LYS A 229 23.77 20.74 -9.25
CA LYS A 229 23.20 21.85 -10.04
C LYS A 229 23.31 21.66 -11.57
N HIS A 230 24.16 20.75 -12.04
CA HIS A 230 24.56 20.67 -13.47
C HIS A 230 24.32 19.32 -14.16
N SER A 231 23.84 18.31 -13.44
CA SER A 231 23.48 17.00 -14.01
C SER A 231 22.48 16.32 -13.09
N ILE A 232 21.22 16.76 -13.16
CA ILE A 232 20.14 16.04 -12.51
C ILE A 232 19.98 14.73 -13.26
N GLU A 233 20.43 13.61 -12.67
CA GLU A 233 20.05 12.31 -13.21
C GLU A 233 18.52 12.26 -13.28
N SER A 234 17.97 11.88 -14.43
CA SER A 234 16.52 11.81 -14.59
C SER A 234 15.92 10.98 -13.45
N GLY A 235 14.89 11.48 -12.79
CA GLY A 235 14.14 10.73 -11.77
C GLY A 235 13.70 9.35 -12.24
N LYS A 236 13.52 9.16 -13.57
CA LYS A 236 13.30 7.85 -14.21
C LYS A 236 14.45 6.86 -13.99
N LYS A 237 15.72 7.30 -14.11
CA LYS A 237 16.90 6.46 -13.86
C LYS A 237 16.96 6.05 -12.40
N VAL A 238 16.83 7.02 -11.48
CA VAL A 238 16.83 6.78 -10.03
C VAL A 238 15.69 5.85 -9.62
N LEU A 239 14.48 6.02 -10.16
CA LEU A 239 13.37 5.09 -9.93
C LEU A 239 13.69 3.67 -10.39
N THR A 240 14.36 3.53 -11.54
CA THR A 240 14.77 2.23 -12.06
C THR A 240 15.79 1.57 -11.14
N GLU A 241 16.74 2.35 -10.61
CA GLU A 241 17.72 1.88 -9.62
C GLU A 241 17.07 1.44 -8.32
N ILE A 242 16.18 2.26 -7.75
CA ILE A 242 15.44 1.92 -6.53
C ILE A 242 14.64 0.62 -6.72
N LYS A 243 13.92 0.49 -7.83
CA LYS A 243 13.19 -0.75 -8.16
C LYS A 243 14.10 -1.95 -8.27
N LYS A 244 15.29 -1.77 -8.86
CA LYS A 244 16.32 -2.81 -8.96
C LYS A 244 16.86 -3.20 -7.58
N TYR A 245 17.21 -2.24 -6.74
CA TYR A 245 17.75 -2.50 -5.40
C TYR A 245 16.74 -3.22 -4.51
N LEU A 246 15.47 -2.81 -4.54
CA LEU A 246 14.46 -3.40 -3.67
C LEU A 246 13.86 -4.71 -4.19
N SER A 247 13.98 -4.95 -5.50
CA SER A 247 13.56 -6.19 -6.16
C SER A 247 12.12 -6.63 -5.82
N LEU A 248 11.22 -5.71 -5.47
CA LEU A 248 9.86 -6.02 -5.00
C LEU A 248 9.06 -6.79 -6.06
N ASP A 249 9.16 -6.40 -7.32
CA ASP A 249 8.52 -7.11 -8.45
C ASP A 249 9.03 -8.55 -8.60
N LYS A 250 10.33 -8.76 -8.41
CA LYS A 250 10.94 -10.10 -8.48
C LYS A 250 10.48 -10.96 -7.31
N ILE A 251 10.43 -10.40 -6.11
CA ILE A 251 9.92 -11.08 -4.90
C ILE A 251 8.43 -11.43 -5.10
N ASN A 252 7.62 -10.49 -5.59
CA ASN A 252 6.21 -10.73 -5.89
C ASN A 252 6.02 -11.85 -6.92
N SER A 253 6.81 -11.83 -8.00
CA SER A 253 6.78 -12.87 -9.03
C SER A 253 7.15 -14.24 -8.48
N LEU A 254 8.20 -14.30 -7.65
CA LEU A 254 8.67 -15.52 -6.97
C LEU A 254 7.59 -16.12 -6.08
N VAL A 255 7.00 -15.32 -5.19
CA VAL A 255 5.90 -15.73 -4.30
C VAL A 255 4.67 -16.16 -5.11
N LYS A 256 4.29 -15.41 -6.15
CA LYS A 256 3.14 -15.74 -7.01
C LYS A 256 3.34 -17.05 -7.75
N LYS A 257 4.55 -17.30 -8.28
CA LYS A 257 4.90 -18.56 -8.94
C LYS A 257 4.75 -19.73 -7.98
N GLU A 258 5.20 -19.57 -6.74
CA GLU A 258 5.11 -20.63 -5.73
C GLU A 258 3.66 -20.88 -5.29
N ARG A 259 2.87 -19.82 -5.04
CA ARG A 259 1.44 -19.95 -4.69
C ARG A 259 0.64 -20.75 -5.71
N ARG A 260 0.95 -20.64 -7.01
CA ARG A 260 0.25 -21.40 -8.06
C ARG A 260 0.39 -22.91 -7.90
N LYS A 261 1.48 -23.39 -7.30
CA LYS A 261 1.72 -24.83 -7.09
C LYS A 261 0.80 -25.43 -6.01
N ILE A 262 0.25 -24.59 -5.12
CA ILE A 262 -0.67 -25.02 -4.05
C ILE A 262 -1.92 -25.70 -4.61
N ILE A 263 -2.36 -25.31 -5.81
CA ILE A 263 -3.51 -25.90 -6.50
C ILE A 263 -3.33 -27.42 -6.66
N ASN A 264 -2.10 -27.87 -6.88
CA ASN A 264 -1.77 -29.28 -7.12
C ASN A 264 -1.58 -30.10 -5.84
N ILE A 265 -1.61 -29.47 -4.65
CA ILE A 265 -1.51 -30.17 -3.38
C ILE A 265 -2.86 -30.82 -3.08
N LYS A 266 -2.88 -32.13 -2.79
CA LYS A 266 -4.12 -32.83 -2.43
C LYS A 266 -4.56 -32.43 -1.03
N ILE A 267 -5.86 -32.21 -0.81
CA ILE A 267 -6.38 -31.82 0.53
C ILE A 267 -6.09 -32.94 1.56
N ASP A 268 -6.14 -34.20 1.16
CA ASP A 268 -5.81 -35.33 2.05
C ASP A 268 -4.35 -35.37 2.50
N SER A 269 -3.47 -34.61 1.83
CA SER A 269 -2.05 -34.50 2.17
C SER A 269 -1.73 -33.35 3.14
N ILE A 270 -2.73 -32.55 3.53
CA ILE A 270 -2.59 -31.44 4.48
C ILE A 270 -3.35 -31.74 5.77
N ASN A 271 -3.09 -30.96 6.81
CA ASN A 271 -3.80 -31.14 8.08
C ASN A 271 -5.26 -30.74 7.90
N ILE A 272 -6.16 -31.69 8.16
CA ILE A 272 -7.60 -31.50 8.10
C ILE A 272 -8.08 -31.38 9.55
N LEU A 273 -8.73 -30.26 9.88
CA LEU A 273 -9.55 -30.21 11.09
C LEU A 273 -10.74 -31.13 10.89
N ASP A 274 -11.34 -31.63 11.98
CA ASP A 274 -12.52 -32.51 11.95
C ASP A 274 -13.80 -31.75 11.54
N LEU A 275 -13.69 -31.05 10.41
CA LEU A 275 -14.75 -30.36 9.71
C LEU A 275 -15.50 -31.39 8.87
N ASP A 276 -16.81 -31.17 8.74
CA ASP A 276 -17.67 -31.98 7.90
C ASP A 276 -17.09 -32.10 6.49
N ARG A 277 -16.58 -33.29 6.13
CA ARG A 277 -15.92 -33.56 4.85
C ARG A 277 -16.85 -33.40 3.65
N GLN A 278 -18.16 -33.24 3.88
CA GLN A 278 -19.13 -32.91 2.84
C GLN A 278 -19.05 -31.44 2.39
N MET A 279 -18.39 -30.57 3.16
CA MET A 279 -18.21 -29.16 2.81
C MET A 279 -16.93 -28.93 1.99
N PRO A 280 -16.95 -28.03 0.98
CA PRO A 280 -15.74 -27.65 0.26
C PRO A 280 -14.69 -27.04 1.20
N LEU A 281 -13.50 -27.65 1.24
CA LEU A 281 -12.37 -27.17 2.05
C LEU A 281 -11.39 -26.35 1.20
N GLU A 282 -10.92 -25.27 1.78
CA GLU A 282 -9.88 -24.38 1.27
C GLU A 282 -8.55 -24.64 1.98
N LYS A 283 -7.44 -24.30 1.30
CA LYS A 283 -6.09 -24.44 1.84
C LYS A 283 -5.64 -23.11 2.44
N ALA A 284 -5.68 -23.02 3.76
CA ALA A 284 -5.24 -21.85 4.51
C ALA A 284 -3.77 -21.99 4.93
N HIS A 285 -2.99 -20.90 4.89
CA HIS A 285 -1.60 -20.90 5.36
C HIS A 285 -1.52 -20.66 6.86
N ILE A 286 -0.84 -21.55 7.60
CA ILE A 286 -0.57 -21.37 9.03
C ILE A 286 0.34 -20.16 9.23
N PHE A 287 1.53 -20.19 8.64
CA PHE A 287 2.41 -19.03 8.52
C PHE A 287 2.05 -18.24 7.25
N PRO A 288 1.47 -17.03 7.36
CA PRO A 288 0.87 -16.33 6.23
C PRO A 288 1.88 -15.98 5.13
N VAL A 289 1.43 -16.00 3.87
CA VAL A 289 2.28 -15.68 2.72
C VAL A 289 2.77 -14.24 2.76
N GLU A 290 1.97 -13.32 3.29
CA GLU A 290 2.32 -11.92 3.50
C GLU A 290 3.53 -11.80 4.45
N LYS A 291 3.58 -12.62 5.52
CA LYS A 291 4.71 -12.67 6.44
C LYS A 291 5.95 -13.31 5.82
N ILE A 292 5.77 -14.35 5.01
CA ILE A 292 6.86 -14.93 4.21
C ILE A 292 7.47 -13.85 3.31
N LYS A 293 6.63 -13.07 2.63
CA LYS A 293 7.06 -11.97 1.76
C LYS A 293 7.79 -10.88 2.53
N GLU A 294 7.28 -10.42 3.68
CA GLU A 294 7.96 -9.44 4.55
C GLU A 294 9.37 -9.90 4.94
N LYS A 295 9.52 -11.17 5.34
CA LYS A 295 10.83 -11.74 5.68
C LYS A 295 11.78 -11.78 4.48
N ILE A 296 11.31 -12.19 3.31
CA ILE A 296 12.13 -12.18 2.08
C ILE A 296 12.59 -10.74 1.76
N VAL A 297 11.70 -9.76 1.87
CA VAL A 297 12.04 -8.35 1.66
C VAL A 297 13.11 -7.89 2.65
N LYS A 298 12.99 -8.23 3.94
CA LYS A 298 14.02 -7.91 4.94
C LYS A 298 15.38 -8.50 4.57
N LEU A 299 15.43 -9.81 4.30
CA LEU A 299 16.67 -10.50 3.92
C LEU A 299 17.34 -9.85 2.70
N VAL A 300 16.56 -9.59 1.65
CA VAL A 300 17.11 -9.05 0.40
C VAL A 300 17.48 -7.58 0.54
N ASN A 301 16.64 -6.77 1.18
CA ASN A 301 16.77 -5.32 1.12
C ASN A 301 17.62 -4.75 2.25
N ARG A 302 17.52 -5.32 3.46
CA ARG A 302 18.27 -4.86 4.63
C ARG A 302 19.54 -5.67 4.86
N GLU A 303 19.48 -6.97 4.64
CA GLU A 303 20.60 -7.88 4.94
C GLU A 303 21.38 -8.28 3.67
N SER A 304 21.00 -7.75 2.50
CA SER A 304 21.70 -7.93 1.22
C SER A 304 21.84 -9.38 0.73
N TYR A 305 20.94 -10.27 1.15
CA TYR A 305 20.88 -11.62 0.60
C TYR A 305 20.46 -11.60 -0.88
N LYS A 306 21.02 -12.54 -1.66
CA LYS A 306 20.56 -12.77 -3.04
C LYS A 306 19.20 -13.46 -3.03
N LEU A 307 18.34 -13.16 -4.01
CA LEU A 307 17.07 -13.89 -4.17
C LEU A 307 17.23 -15.41 -4.37
N THR A 308 18.41 -15.83 -4.82
CA THR A 308 18.78 -17.23 -5.02
C THR A 308 19.48 -17.85 -3.80
N SER A 309 19.61 -17.13 -2.69
CA SER A 309 20.22 -17.67 -1.48
C SER A 309 19.33 -18.74 -0.85
N ASP A 310 19.94 -19.62 -0.05
CA ASP A 310 19.22 -20.74 0.52
C ASP A 310 18.22 -20.29 1.60
N GLU A 311 18.49 -19.19 2.30
CA GLU A 311 17.56 -18.55 3.24
C GLU A 311 16.29 -18.09 2.54
N VAL A 312 16.41 -17.42 1.39
CA VAL A 312 15.26 -16.97 0.59
C VAL A 312 14.51 -18.18 0.02
N LYS A 313 15.22 -19.18 -0.51
CA LYS A 313 14.60 -20.42 -1.02
C LYS A 313 13.83 -21.16 0.06
N LYS A 314 14.38 -21.27 1.28
CA LYS A 314 13.71 -21.91 2.43
C LYS A 314 12.41 -21.19 2.76
N LEU A 315 12.40 -19.86 2.81
CA LEU A 315 11.18 -19.07 3.04
C LEU A 315 10.14 -19.27 1.93
N VAL A 316 10.55 -19.24 0.66
CA VAL A 316 9.65 -19.45 -0.48
C VAL A 316 9.04 -20.84 -0.44
N LYS A 317 9.83 -21.87 -0.12
CA LYS A 317 9.35 -23.26 -0.01
C LYS A 317 8.22 -23.42 1.00
N LYS A 318 8.21 -22.63 2.09
CA LYS A 318 7.11 -22.63 3.07
C LYS A 318 5.73 -22.36 2.48
N ILE A 319 5.64 -21.70 1.33
CA ILE A 319 4.36 -21.42 0.66
C ILE A 319 3.67 -22.71 0.20
N THR A 320 4.44 -23.75 -0.13
CA THR A 320 3.97 -25.03 -0.69
C THR A 320 4.19 -26.22 0.24
N GLU A 321 4.78 -25.99 1.42
CA GLU A 321 4.93 -27.02 2.45
C GLU A 321 3.58 -27.43 3.02
N ALA A 322 3.26 -28.73 2.96
CA ALA A 322 2.00 -29.26 3.48
C ALA A 322 1.80 -28.97 4.98
N HIS A 323 2.88 -28.98 5.76
CA HIS A 323 2.87 -28.66 7.18
C HIS A 323 2.71 -27.14 7.46
N ASN A 324 2.71 -26.29 6.44
CA ASN A 324 2.32 -24.88 6.55
C ASN A 324 0.88 -24.63 6.06
N LEU A 325 0.15 -25.69 5.72
CA LEU A 325 -1.22 -25.62 5.24
C LEU A 325 -2.16 -26.31 6.22
N ILE A 326 -3.36 -25.76 6.32
CA ILE A 326 -4.48 -26.35 7.03
C ILE A 326 -5.74 -26.26 6.17
N ALA A 327 -6.54 -27.31 6.16
CA ALA A 327 -7.79 -27.37 5.41
C ALA A 327 -8.92 -26.79 6.27
N LEU A 328 -9.56 -25.73 5.79
CA LEU A 328 -10.64 -25.02 6.48
C LEU A 328 -11.80 -24.79 5.53
N ASP A 329 -13.04 -24.78 6.01
CA ASP A 329 -14.14 -24.22 5.22
C ASP A 329 -13.94 -22.70 5.01
N SER A 330 -14.60 -22.13 4.01
CA SER A 330 -14.41 -20.72 3.62
C SER A 330 -14.63 -19.73 4.78
N THR A 331 -15.60 -19.99 5.67
CA THR A 331 -15.89 -19.12 6.81
C THR A 331 -14.75 -19.19 7.81
N SER A 332 -14.34 -20.41 8.19
CA SER A 332 -13.24 -20.63 9.14
C SER A 332 -11.90 -20.13 8.59
N HIS A 333 -11.65 -20.25 7.30
CA HIS A 333 -10.46 -19.69 6.64
C HIS A 333 -10.41 -18.17 6.80
N SER A 334 -11.51 -17.46 6.50
CA SER A 334 -11.59 -16.01 6.67
C SER A 334 -11.36 -15.58 8.13
N GLN A 335 -11.93 -16.33 9.08
CA GLN A 335 -11.76 -16.08 10.51
C GLN A 335 -10.32 -16.35 10.98
N PHE A 336 -9.69 -17.40 10.46
CA PHE A 336 -8.29 -17.71 10.73
C PHE A 336 -7.37 -16.62 10.17
N ASP A 337 -7.52 -16.22 8.91
CA ASP A 337 -6.70 -15.18 8.27
C ASP A 337 -6.81 -13.82 8.98
N THR A 338 -7.99 -13.50 9.52
CA THR A 338 -8.22 -12.29 10.33
C THR A 338 -7.79 -12.43 11.79
N ASN A 339 -7.14 -13.55 12.14
CA ASN A 339 -6.64 -13.87 13.47
C ASN A 339 -7.73 -13.82 14.56
N LYS A 340 -8.99 -14.18 14.24
CA LYS A 340 -10.06 -14.36 15.24
C LYS A 340 -9.85 -15.61 16.09
N PHE A 341 -9.13 -16.59 15.55
CA PHE A 341 -8.60 -17.73 16.30
C PHE A 341 -7.26 -18.17 15.70
N THR A 342 -6.52 -18.95 16.48
CA THR A 342 -5.30 -19.65 16.09
C THR A 342 -5.12 -20.88 16.99
N TRP A 343 -4.00 -21.59 16.88
CA TRP A 343 -3.62 -22.61 17.86
C TRP A 343 -2.35 -22.22 18.60
N ASP A 344 -2.26 -22.61 19.87
CA ASP A 344 -1.05 -22.46 20.66
C ASP A 344 0.06 -23.34 20.08
N TYR A 345 1.23 -22.75 19.95
CA TYR A 345 2.38 -23.38 19.32
C TYR A 345 3.11 -24.38 20.22
N ASN A 346 2.77 -24.48 21.52
CA ASN A 346 3.38 -25.47 22.40
C ASN A 346 2.58 -26.79 22.41
N ASN A 347 1.27 -26.72 22.24
CA ASN A 347 0.39 -27.88 22.46
C ASN A 347 -0.75 -28.03 21.44
N GLY A 348 -0.88 -27.14 20.46
CA GLY A 348 -1.93 -27.21 19.44
C GLY A 348 -3.34 -26.92 19.94
N LYS A 349 -3.50 -26.40 21.17
CA LYS A 349 -4.81 -26.01 21.71
C LYS A 349 -5.36 -24.78 20.99
N LEU A 350 -6.66 -24.75 20.77
CA LEU A 350 -7.36 -23.62 20.17
C LEU A 350 -7.22 -22.37 21.05
N GLU A 351 -6.69 -21.30 20.48
CA GLU A 351 -6.64 -19.97 21.07
C GLU A 351 -7.65 -19.07 20.35
N ILE A 352 -8.68 -18.64 21.07
CA ILE A 352 -9.67 -17.68 20.57
C ILE A 352 -9.17 -16.25 20.83
N ASN A 353 -9.03 -15.49 19.76
CA ASN A 353 -8.49 -14.13 19.76
C ASN A 353 -9.64 -13.14 19.46
N CYS A 354 -10.54 -12.96 20.42
CA CYS A 354 -11.54 -11.90 20.32
C CYS A 354 -10.85 -10.53 20.38
N CYS A 355 -11.13 -9.67 19.41
CA CYS A 355 -10.64 -8.29 19.41
C CYS A 355 -11.09 -7.54 20.68
N ASN A 356 -10.37 -6.48 21.03
CA ASN A 356 -10.51 -5.56 22.19
C ASN A 356 -11.90 -4.89 22.41
N SER A 357 -13.02 -5.57 22.16
CA SER A 357 -14.38 -5.10 22.44
C SER A 357 -15.01 -5.99 23.50
N GLN A 358 -15.83 -5.42 24.38
CA GLN A 358 -16.62 -6.14 25.39
C GLN A 358 -17.67 -7.10 24.80
N GLN A 359 -17.81 -7.21 23.48
CA GLN A 359 -18.75 -8.14 22.85
C GLN A 359 -18.18 -9.57 22.84
N LYS A 360 -19.00 -10.52 23.29
CA LYS A 360 -18.73 -11.96 23.18
C LYS A 360 -18.42 -12.30 21.71
N CYS A 361 -17.41 -13.13 21.45
CA CYS A 361 -17.20 -13.74 20.13
C CYS A 361 -18.35 -14.71 19.84
N GLU A 362 -19.48 -14.22 19.35
CA GLU A 362 -20.67 -15.05 19.14
C GLU A 362 -20.58 -15.97 17.90
N HIS A 363 -19.48 -15.95 17.14
CA HIS A 363 -19.44 -16.57 15.80
C HIS A 363 -18.18 -17.36 15.43
N ILE A 364 -17.35 -17.83 16.35
CA ILE A 364 -16.39 -18.89 15.97
C ILE A 364 -17.18 -20.19 15.88
N SER A 365 -17.15 -20.84 14.71
CA SER A 365 -17.88 -22.07 14.47
C SER A 365 -17.57 -23.09 15.59
N ASN A 366 -18.62 -23.66 16.20
CA ASN A 366 -18.47 -24.74 17.21
C ASN A 366 -17.74 -25.99 16.67
N LYS A 367 -17.49 -26.04 15.35
CA LYS A 367 -16.76 -27.10 14.66
C LYS A 367 -15.23 -26.92 14.71
N ILE A 368 -14.72 -25.75 15.12
CA ILE A 368 -13.28 -25.53 15.25
C ILE A 368 -12.83 -26.03 16.62
N THR A 369 -11.96 -27.02 16.60
CA THR A 369 -11.41 -27.69 17.79
C THR A 369 -9.91 -27.47 17.92
N ASP A 370 -9.33 -28.03 18.97
CA ASP A 370 -7.88 -28.24 19.06
C ASP A 370 -7.36 -28.98 17.81
N LEU A 371 -6.09 -28.76 17.47
CA LEU A 371 -5.43 -29.57 16.46
C LEU A 371 -5.40 -31.04 16.91
N PRO A 372 -5.79 -32.00 16.06
CA PRO A 372 -5.73 -33.41 16.42
C PRO A 372 -4.31 -33.80 16.81
N LYS A 373 -4.13 -34.47 17.96
CA LYS A 373 -2.79 -34.74 18.53
C LYS A 373 -1.89 -35.50 17.55
N GLU A 374 -2.45 -36.45 16.82
CA GLU A 374 -1.80 -37.26 15.79
C GLU A 374 -1.40 -36.46 14.53
N LYS A 375 -1.91 -35.23 14.39
CA LYS A 375 -1.55 -34.30 13.30
C LYS A 375 -0.59 -33.20 13.77
N ILE A 376 -0.29 -33.10 15.06
CA ILE A 376 0.68 -32.12 15.57
C ILE A 376 2.09 -32.59 15.25
N THR A 377 2.77 -31.87 14.37
CA THR A 377 4.19 -32.07 14.07
C THR A 377 5.00 -30.85 14.50
N ASP A 378 6.30 -31.04 14.76
CA ASP A 378 7.21 -29.95 15.08
C ASP A 378 7.19 -28.83 14.02
N ASP A 379 7.00 -29.19 12.75
CA ASP A 379 6.90 -28.23 11.65
C ASP A 379 5.62 -27.37 11.72
N ILE A 380 4.49 -27.96 12.11
CA ILE A 380 3.23 -27.22 12.31
C ILE A 380 3.35 -26.29 13.52
N LEU A 381 3.86 -26.82 14.64
CA LEU A 381 4.13 -26.02 15.84
C LEU A 381 5.11 -24.90 15.53
N TYR A 382 6.13 -25.16 14.72
CA TYR A 382 7.06 -24.14 14.25
C TYR A 382 6.36 -23.08 13.40
N ASN A 383 5.48 -23.43 12.46
CA ASN A 383 4.73 -22.45 11.69
C ASN A 383 3.71 -21.66 12.53
N LEU A 384 3.09 -22.28 13.55
CA LEU A 384 2.26 -21.58 14.54
C LEU A 384 3.10 -20.62 15.38
N ARG A 385 4.31 -21.04 15.77
CA ARG A 385 5.28 -20.16 16.44
C ARG A 385 5.68 -19.00 15.53
N LEU A 386 5.93 -19.26 14.25
CA LEU A 386 6.19 -18.21 13.26
C LEU A 386 4.98 -17.30 13.02
N ARG A 387 3.75 -17.81 13.16
CA ARG A 387 2.53 -17.00 13.09
C ARG A 387 2.40 -16.09 14.33
N LYS A 388 2.63 -16.63 15.53
CA LYS A 388 2.52 -15.90 16.81
C LYS A 388 3.65 -14.89 17.01
N PHE A 389 4.90 -15.28 16.71
CA PHE A 389 6.12 -14.49 16.94
C PHE A 389 6.77 -13.96 15.67
N GLY A 390 6.26 -14.26 14.48
CA GLY A 390 6.66 -13.59 13.24
C GLY A 390 6.14 -12.16 13.22
N ASN A 391 6.58 -11.37 14.19
CA ASN A 391 6.30 -9.96 14.46
C ASN A 391 4.85 -9.56 14.14
N ILE A 392 3.96 -9.92 15.08
CA ILE A 392 2.93 -9.01 15.61
C ILE A 392 3.59 -8.11 16.69
#